data_AF-A0A7K7Q6T9-F1
#
_entry.id   AF-A0A7K7Q6T9-F1
#
_cell.length_a   1.000
_cell.length_b   1.000
_cell.length_c   1.000
_cell.angle_alpha   90.00
_cell.angle_beta   90.00
_cell.angle_gamma   90.00
#
_symmetry.space_group_name_H-M   'P 1'
#
loop_
_entity.id
_entity.type
_entity.pdbx_description
1 polymer ?
#
loop_
_entity_poly.entity_id
_entity_poly.type
_entity_poly.pdbx_seq_one_letter_code
_entity_poly.pdbx_strand_id
1 'polypeptide(L)'
;MGVTHVLNAAHGTAYSHGGQDFYGATIDYYGVPAHDLPSFDISQFFFPAAQFIHNALNTPGGTKLLLLSLIQPECIQGNSKMPHTRYSSSLTSSTSYETPALSDLQQLLWLRGGSDNHVDQVWPNIYLGDEWAARSKTTLQSLNITHILNAADGPCSINTGAKYYADLQIEYYGVEAFDDPSFNLSVFFYDAANFIGKALNSSGGKVLVHCAMGVSRSATLVLAFLMIHENMTLVDALKTVSTRRNICPNSGFLSQLRDLDIKLNEERKRTRASATKGL
;
A
#
# COMPACT_ATOMS: atom_id res chain seq x y z
N MET A 1 -14.95 9.47 -22.21
CA MET A 1 -13.66 10.06 -21.80
C MET A 1 -12.86 10.67 -22.95
N GLY A 2 -13.19 10.46 -24.23
CA GLY A 2 -12.39 11.01 -25.35
C GLY A 2 -11.05 10.29 -25.53
N VAL A 3 -10.96 9.06 -25.03
CA VAL A 3 -9.79 8.19 -25.20
C VAL A 3 -9.84 7.62 -26.61
N THR A 4 -8.76 7.80 -27.35
CA THR A 4 -8.61 7.29 -28.72
C THR A 4 -7.58 6.17 -28.81
N HIS A 5 -6.73 6.03 -27.78
CA HIS A 5 -5.66 5.03 -27.73
C HIS A 5 -5.60 4.38 -26.35
N VAL A 6 -5.40 3.05 -26.34
CA VAL A 6 -5.24 2.26 -25.12
C VAL A 6 -3.95 1.45 -25.23
N LEU A 7 -3.05 1.62 -24.26
CA LEU A 7 -1.89 0.75 -24.09
C LEU A 7 -2.11 -0.11 -22.84
N ASN A 8 -2.13 -1.42 -23.03
CA ASN A 8 -2.24 -2.40 -21.96
C ASN A 8 -0.89 -3.07 -21.73
N ALA A 9 -0.26 -2.79 -20.60
CA ALA A 9 1.06 -3.29 -20.26
C ALA A 9 1.07 -4.77 -19.79
N ALA A 10 -0.09 -5.42 -19.70
CA ALA A 10 -0.26 -6.80 -19.21
C ALA A 10 -1.26 -7.60 -20.06
N HIS A 11 -1.33 -7.32 -21.36
CA HIS A 11 -2.31 -7.93 -22.28
C HIS A 11 -2.20 -9.45 -22.33
N GLY A 12 -3.34 -10.14 -22.28
CA GLY A 12 -3.39 -11.59 -22.41
C GLY A 12 -3.06 -12.35 -21.12
N THR A 13 -2.77 -11.65 -20.02
CA THR A 13 -2.74 -12.24 -18.67
C THR A 13 -4.15 -12.51 -18.16
N ALA A 14 -4.29 -13.34 -17.11
CA ALA A 14 -5.56 -13.83 -16.56
C ALA A 14 -6.61 -12.75 -16.18
N TYR A 15 -6.21 -11.48 -16.10
CA TYR A 15 -7.06 -10.37 -15.68
C TYR A 15 -7.16 -9.23 -16.71
N SER A 16 -6.48 -9.38 -17.85
CA SER A 16 -6.31 -8.32 -18.86
C SER A 16 -6.56 -8.87 -20.27
N HIS A 17 -7.75 -9.46 -20.46
CA HIS A 17 -8.21 -10.02 -21.74
C HIS A 17 -8.78 -9.00 -22.73
N GLY A 18 -8.75 -7.71 -22.41
CA GLY A 18 -9.14 -6.66 -23.35
C GLY A 18 -8.22 -6.68 -24.58
N GLY A 19 -8.79 -6.47 -25.77
CA GLY A 19 -8.10 -6.41 -27.06
C GLY A 19 -8.79 -5.44 -28.01
N GLN A 20 -8.30 -5.32 -29.25
CA GLN A 20 -8.92 -4.45 -30.27
C GLN A 20 -10.43 -4.72 -30.43
N ASP A 21 -10.84 -5.99 -30.34
CA ASP A 21 -12.24 -6.41 -30.45
C ASP A 21 -13.13 -5.92 -29.31
N PHE A 22 -12.55 -5.66 -28.13
CA PHE A 22 -13.27 -5.14 -26.97
C PHE A 22 -13.57 -3.64 -27.11
N TYR A 23 -12.62 -2.88 -27.66
CA TYR A 23 -12.72 -1.43 -27.81
C TYR A 23 -13.32 -0.99 -29.16
N GLY A 24 -13.43 -1.91 -30.12
CA GLY A 24 -13.99 -1.67 -31.45
C GLY A 24 -13.08 -0.80 -32.34
N ALA A 25 -13.58 -0.39 -33.50
CA ALA A 25 -12.79 0.31 -34.53
C ALA A 25 -12.47 1.79 -34.22
N THR A 26 -12.91 2.30 -33.06
CA THR A 26 -12.78 3.73 -32.70
C THR A 26 -11.62 4.02 -31.74
N ILE A 27 -10.98 2.97 -31.24
CA ILE A 27 -9.87 3.05 -30.28
C ILE A 27 -8.74 2.19 -30.83
N ASP A 28 -7.57 2.79 -30.99
CA ASP A 28 -6.36 2.05 -31.31
C ASP A 28 -5.83 1.38 -30.04
N TYR A 29 -5.54 0.08 -30.13
CA TYR A 29 -5.12 -0.71 -28.98
C TYR A 29 -3.72 -1.31 -29.19
N TYR A 30 -2.86 -1.18 -28.17
CA TYR A 30 -1.57 -1.86 -28.12
C TYR A 30 -1.45 -2.68 -26.84
N GLY A 31 -1.33 -4.00 -26.99
CA GLY A 31 -1.17 -4.94 -25.89
C GLY A 31 0.27 -5.44 -25.78
N VAL A 32 0.89 -5.23 -24.62
CA VAL A 32 2.17 -5.84 -24.26
C VAL A 32 1.88 -7.08 -23.42
N PRO A 33 2.32 -8.28 -23.82
CA PRO A 33 2.10 -9.51 -23.07
C PRO A 33 3.10 -9.65 -21.91
N ALA A 34 3.21 -8.62 -21.07
CA ALA A 34 4.14 -8.65 -19.94
C ALA A 34 3.60 -9.48 -18.77
N HIS A 35 4.53 -10.16 -18.10
CA HIS A 35 4.28 -10.90 -16.87
C HIS A 35 5.49 -10.78 -15.92
N ASP A 36 5.26 -10.93 -14.62
CA ASP A 36 6.26 -10.66 -13.56
C ASP A 36 7.33 -11.73 -13.36
N LEU A 37 7.38 -12.75 -14.22
CA LEU A 37 8.44 -13.77 -14.12
C LEU A 37 9.81 -13.14 -14.42
N PRO A 38 10.87 -13.46 -13.65
CA PRO A 38 12.22 -12.96 -13.88
C PRO A 38 12.82 -13.27 -15.26
N SER A 39 12.22 -14.25 -15.97
CA SER A 39 12.60 -14.64 -17.33
C SER A 39 12.01 -13.73 -18.41
N PHE A 40 11.08 -12.83 -18.07
CA PHE A 40 10.45 -11.96 -19.04
C PHE A 40 11.31 -10.72 -19.29
N ASP A 41 11.74 -10.57 -20.53
CA ASP A 41 12.46 -9.38 -20.97
C ASP A 41 11.47 -8.34 -21.51
N ILE A 42 10.99 -7.46 -20.63
CA ILE A 42 10.09 -6.36 -21.01
C ILE A 42 10.77 -5.32 -21.90
N SER A 43 12.11 -5.27 -21.94
CA SER A 43 12.84 -4.24 -22.68
C SER A 43 12.57 -4.29 -24.19
N GLN A 44 12.21 -5.47 -24.70
CA GLN A 44 11.83 -5.71 -26.09
C GLN A 44 10.60 -4.88 -26.52
N PHE A 45 9.77 -4.47 -25.57
CA PHE A 45 8.54 -3.73 -25.82
C PHE A 45 8.70 -2.22 -25.60
N PHE A 46 9.84 -1.73 -25.11
CA PHE A 46 10.05 -0.31 -24.84
C PHE A 46 9.90 0.55 -26.10
N PHE A 47 10.58 0.19 -27.19
CA PHE A 47 10.53 0.95 -28.43
C PHE A 47 9.15 0.89 -29.10
N PRO A 48 8.53 -0.28 -29.30
CA PRO A 48 7.17 -0.38 -29.82
C PRO A 48 6.12 0.37 -28.99
N ALA A 49 6.18 0.28 -27.66
CA ALA A 49 5.28 1.00 -26.76
C ALA A 49 5.47 2.51 -26.86
N ALA A 50 6.72 2.99 -26.86
CA ALA A 50 7.03 4.41 -27.01
C ALA A 50 6.55 4.95 -28.36
N GLN A 51 6.71 4.19 -29.45
CA GLN A 51 6.22 4.56 -30.77
C GLN A 51 4.69 4.64 -30.80
N PHE A 52 4.00 3.70 -30.17
CA PHE A 52 2.54 3.75 -30.04
C PHE A 52 2.07 5.00 -29.27
N ILE A 53 2.71 5.31 -28.14
CA ILE A 53 2.43 6.52 -27.36
C ILE A 53 2.70 7.78 -28.21
N HIS A 54 3.80 7.82 -28.94
CA HIS A 54 4.15 8.95 -29.80
C HIS A 54 3.10 9.17 -30.91
N ASN A 55 2.64 8.10 -31.55
CA ASN A 55 1.59 8.19 -32.58
C ASN A 55 0.26 8.66 -31.98
N ALA A 56 -0.09 8.17 -30.79
CA ALA A 56 -1.29 8.58 -30.07
C ALA A 56 -1.33 10.08 -29.80
N LEU A 57 -0.20 10.65 -29.36
CA LEU A 57 -0.08 12.07 -29.02
C LEU A 57 -0.06 13.00 -30.26
N ASN A 58 0.31 12.46 -31.43
CA ASN A 58 0.39 13.23 -32.68
C ASN A 58 -0.85 13.08 -33.59
N THR A 59 -1.83 12.30 -33.17
CA THR A 59 -3.07 12.11 -33.94
C THR A 59 -3.99 13.33 -33.78
N PRO A 60 -4.42 14.01 -34.86
CA PRO A 60 -5.31 15.16 -34.79
C PRO A 60 -6.63 14.79 -34.09
N GLY A 61 -6.90 15.37 -32.91
CA GLY A 61 -8.06 15.07 -32.08
C GLY A 61 -7.86 13.96 -31.02
N GLY A 62 -6.68 13.34 -30.94
CA GLY A 62 -6.34 12.33 -29.94
C GLY A 62 -5.93 12.95 -28.61
N THR A 63 -6.89 13.30 -27.75
CA THR A 63 -6.57 14.07 -26.54
C THR A 63 -6.24 13.21 -25.32
N LYS A 64 -6.46 11.88 -25.30
CA LYS A 64 -6.30 11.08 -24.07
C LYS A 64 -5.82 9.63 -24.34
N LEU A 65 -4.65 9.30 -23.81
CA LEU A 65 -4.11 7.94 -23.71
C LEU A 65 -4.53 7.34 -22.35
N LEU A 66 -5.09 6.12 -22.37
CA LEU A 66 -5.31 5.34 -21.15
C LEU A 66 -4.21 4.28 -21.04
N LEU A 67 -3.40 4.37 -19.99
CA LEU A 67 -2.41 3.34 -19.63
C LEU A 67 -3.06 2.38 -18.64
N LEU A 68 -3.26 1.13 -19.05
CA LEU A 68 -3.74 0.07 -18.17
C LEU A 68 -2.54 -0.78 -17.76
N SER A 69 -2.21 -0.75 -16.46
CA SER A 69 -1.26 -1.68 -15.84
C SER A 69 -1.94 -2.40 -14.68
N LEU A 70 -2.79 -3.38 -14.99
CA LEU A 70 -3.18 -4.38 -14.01
C LEU A 70 -2.20 -5.54 -14.15
N ILE A 71 -1.12 -5.43 -13.40
CA ILE A 71 -0.13 -6.47 -13.23
C ILE A 71 -0.45 -7.12 -11.89
N GLN A 72 -1.08 -8.29 -11.93
CA GLN A 72 -1.15 -9.19 -10.79
C GLN A 72 -0.27 -10.40 -11.12
N PRO A 73 0.62 -10.85 -10.21
CA PRO A 73 1.35 -12.07 -10.43
C PRO A 73 0.35 -13.22 -10.61
N GLU A 74 0.52 -13.99 -11.69
CA GLU A 74 -0.32 -15.14 -11.98
C GLU A 74 -0.48 -16.00 -10.74
N CYS A 75 -1.74 -16.24 -10.36
CA CYS A 75 -2.09 -17.37 -9.53
C CYS A 75 -1.49 -18.62 -10.18
N ILE A 76 -0.57 -19.30 -9.49
CA ILE A 76 -0.16 -20.66 -9.82
C ILE A 76 -1.39 -21.56 -9.62
N GLN A 77 -2.24 -21.64 -10.64
CA GLN A 77 -3.18 -22.73 -10.86
C GLN A 77 -2.69 -23.51 -12.07
N GLY A 78 -1.74 -24.39 -11.81
CA GLY A 78 -1.23 -25.35 -12.77
C GLY A 78 -0.42 -26.38 -12.04
N ASN A 79 -0.97 -27.59 -11.90
CA ASN A 79 -0.26 -28.77 -11.41
C ASN A 79 1.04 -28.97 -12.20
N SER A 80 2.15 -28.48 -11.67
CA SER A 80 3.49 -28.97 -11.96
C SER A 80 4.35 -28.77 -10.74
N LYS A 81 4.85 -29.91 -10.24
CA LYS A 81 5.71 -30.02 -9.07
C LYS A 81 6.85 -29.00 -9.17
N MET A 82 6.79 -27.96 -8.36
CA MET A 82 7.95 -27.17 -7.98
C MET A 82 8.95 -28.08 -7.28
N PRO A 83 10.28 -27.93 -7.51
CA PRO A 83 11.27 -28.67 -6.76
C PRO A 83 11.10 -28.33 -5.28
N HIS A 84 10.73 -29.33 -4.49
CA HIS A 84 10.69 -29.23 -3.04
C HIS A 84 12.10 -28.86 -2.54
N THR A 85 12.34 -27.59 -2.25
CA THR A 85 13.17 -27.26 -1.08
C THR A 85 12.41 -27.81 0.11
N ARG A 86 12.89 -28.93 0.64
CA ARG A 86 12.38 -29.54 1.86
C ARG A 86 12.41 -28.47 2.96
N TYR A 87 11.26 -27.88 3.27
CA TYR A 87 11.04 -27.48 4.65
C TYR A 87 10.80 -28.80 5.39
N SER A 88 11.89 -29.32 5.96
CA SER A 88 11.85 -30.49 6.83
C SER A 88 10.96 -30.13 8.01
N SER A 89 9.71 -30.57 7.98
CA SER A 89 8.85 -30.62 9.14
C SER A 89 9.33 -31.77 10.02
N SER A 90 10.42 -31.54 10.75
CA SER A 90 10.83 -32.37 11.87
C SER A 90 11.68 -31.56 12.86
N LEU A 91 11.25 -31.62 14.12
CA LEU A 91 11.96 -31.28 15.36
C LEU A 91 11.98 -29.79 15.80
N THR A 92 11.17 -29.55 16.83
CA THR A 92 11.36 -28.61 17.95
C THR A 92 12.64 -27.78 17.94
N SER A 93 12.51 -26.48 17.69
CA SER A 93 13.41 -25.43 18.18
C SER A 93 12.66 -24.10 18.13
N SER A 94 12.67 -23.36 19.23
CA SER A 94 12.14 -21.99 19.32
C SER A 94 12.97 -21.05 18.43
N THR A 95 12.70 -21.01 17.13
CA THR A 95 13.39 -20.07 16.24
C THR A 95 12.86 -18.67 16.51
N SER A 96 13.74 -17.79 17.01
CA SER A 96 13.42 -16.39 17.24
C SER A 96 13.12 -15.72 15.90
N TYR A 97 12.07 -14.91 15.85
CA TYR A 97 11.77 -14.08 14.68
C TYR A 97 12.99 -13.23 14.27
N GLU A 98 13.24 -13.19 12.96
CA GLU A 98 14.21 -12.31 12.31
C GLU A 98 13.49 -11.46 11.25
N THR A 99 13.87 -10.19 11.19
CA THR A 99 13.29 -9.22 10.25
C THR A 99 13.70 -9.57 8.81
N PRO A 100 12.75 -9.82 7.89
CA PRO A 100 13.07 -10.24 6.51
C PRO A 100 13.85 -9.20 5.69
N ALA A 101 14.41 -9.65 4.56
CA ALA A 101 15.01 -8.76 3.58
C ALA A 101 13.93 -7.92 2.86
N LEU A 102 14.33 -6.78 2.28
CA LEU A 102 13.41 -5.90 1.55
C LEU A 102 12.71 -6.61 0.39
N SER A 103 13.42 -7.46 -0.36
CA SER A 103 12.85 -8.25 -1.46
C SER A 103 11.70 -9.14 -1.00
N ASP A 104 11.85 -9.78 0.17
CA ASP A 104 10.85 -10.69 0.71
C ASP A 104 9.61 -9.90 1.17
N LEU A 105 9.82 -8.73 1.77
CA LEU A 105 8.74 -7.82 2.16
C LEU A 105 7.97 -7.29 0.95
N GLN A 106 8.66 -6.96 -0.14
CA GLN A 106 8.02 -6.55 -1.40
C GLN A 106 7.20 -7.69 -2.00
N GLN A 107 7.73 -8.93 -2.01
CA GLN A 107 6.99 -10.08 -2.50
C GLN A 107 5.71 -10.36 -1.71
N LEU A 108 5.72 -10.13 -0.38
CA LEU A 108 4.52 -10.27 0.45
C LEU A 108 3.39 -9.33 0.05
N LEU A 109 3.71 -8.14 -0.46
CA LEU A 109 2.72 -7.14 -0.88
C LEU A 109 2.10 -7.48 -2.24
N TRP A 110 2.86 -8.08 -3.15
CA TRP A 110 2.37 -8.45 -4.49
C TRP A 110 1.39 -9.63 -4.51
N LEU A 111 1.42 -10.47 -3.47
CA LEU A 111 0.66 -11.73 -3.43
C LEU A 111 -0.68 -11.63 -2.67
N ARG A 112 -1.17 -10.41 -2.39
CA ARG A 112 -2.32 -10.20 -1.48
C ARG A 112 -3.37 -9.30 -2.13
N GLY A 113 -4.63 -9.74 -2.06
CA GLY A 113 -5.78 -9.11 -2.71
C GLY A 113 -6.72 -8.43 -1.72
N GLY A 114 -6.24 -7.39 -1.05
CA GLY A 114 -7.11 -6.47 -0.32
C GLY A 114 -8.02 -5.70 -1.29
N SER A 115 -8.90 -4.85 -0.74
CA SER A 115 -9.78 -4.02 -1.58
C SER A 115 -9.05 -2.77 -2.11
N ASP A 116 -9.60 -2.18 -3.18
CA ASP A 116 -9.24 -0.86 -3.72
C ASP A 116 -10.33 0.19 -3.43
N ASN A 117 -11.10 0.03 -2.34
CA ASN A 117 -12.12 1.00 -1.96
C ASN A 117 -11.50 2.38 -1.64
N HIS A 118 -12.31 3.42 -1.51
CA HIS A 118 -11.81 4.71 -1.03
C HIS A 118 -11.35 4.68 0.44
N VAL A 119 -11.95 3.79 1.24
CA VAL A 119 -11.61 3.60 2.66
C VAL A 119 -11.96 2.18 3.10
N ASP A 120 -11.08 1.59 3.92
CA ASP A 120 -11.32 0.29 4.54
C ASP A 120 -10.94 0.33 6.01
N GLN A 121 -11.69 -0.41 6.83
CA GLN A 121 -11.28 -0.67 8.20
C GLN A 121 -10.20 -1.74 8.22
N VAL A 122 -8.96 -1.36 8.54
CA VAL A 122 -7.78 -2.24 8.49
C VAL A 122 -7.41 -2.83 9.86
N TRP A 123 -7.90 -2.22 10.93
CA TRP A 123 -7.78 -2.67 12.32
C TRP A 123 -9.02 -2.17 13.10
N PRO A 124 -9.42 -2.76 14.25
CA PRO A 124 -10.50 -2.23 15.05
C PRO A 124 -10.39 -0.71 15.25
N ASN A 125 -11.40 0.01 14.78
CA ASN A 125 -11.51 1.47 14.76
C ASN A 125 -10.41 2.27 14.02
N ILE A 126 -9.55 1.61 13.23
CA ILE A 126 -8.61 2.28 12.32
C ILE A 126 -9.06 2.06 10.87
N TYR A 127 -9.29 3.18 10.20
CA TYR A 127 -9.65 3.24 8.79
C TYR A 127 -8.45 3.77 8.00
N LEU A 128 -8.13 3.11 6.89
CA LEU A 128 -7.12 3.53 5.94
C LEU A 128 -7.80 3.95 4.65
N GLY A 129 -7.54 5.16 4.17
CA GLY A 129 -8.24 5.69 3.01
C GLY A 129 -7.45 6.70 2.18
N ASP A 130 -8.09 7.16 1.12
CA ASP A 130 -7.55 8.12 0.15
C ASP A 130 -8.07 9.54 0.37
N GLU A 131 -7.69 10.46 -0.52
CA GLU A 131 -8.13 11.86 -0.47
C GLU A 131 -9.66 12.00 -0.59
N TRP A 132 -10.29 11.14 -1.40
CA TRP A 132 -11.73 11.19 -1.59
C TRP A 132 -12.46 10.88 -0.28
N ALA A 133 -12.03 9.84 0.42
CA ALA A 133 -12.58 9.49 1.73
C ALA A 133 -12.40 10.60 2.76
N ALA A 134 -11.24 11.27 2.75
CA ALA A 134 -10.96 12.40 3.64
C ALA A 134 -11.85 13.62 3.34
N ARG A 135 -12.18 13.88 2.07
CA ARG A 135 -13.04 15.00 1.68
C ARG A 135 -14.54 14.70 1.81
N SER A 136 -14.93 13.44 1.84
CA SER A 136 -16.34 13.07 1.95
C SER A 136 -16.84 13.17 3.39
N LYS A 137 -17.36 14.34 3.79
CA LYS A 137 -17.99 14.54 5.11
C LYS A 137 -19.09 13.52 5.41
N THR A 138 -19.87 13.16 4.39
CA THR A 138 -20.90 12.11 4.50
C THR A 138 -20.30 10.76 4.89
N THR A 139 -19.17 10.38 4.28
CA THR A 139 -18.47 9.13 4.63
C THR A 139 -17.87 9.21 6.04
N LEU A 140 -17.27 10.34 6.41
CA LEU A 140 -16.71 10.54 7.75
C LEU A 140 -17.80 10.41 8.82
N GLN A 141 -18.96 11.01 8.60
CA GLN A 141 -20.12 10.92 9.51
C GLN A 141 -20.68 9.50 9.58
N SER A 142 -20.86 8.82 8.45
CA SER A 142 -21.43 7.46 8.45
C SER A 142 -20.54 6.45 9.17
N LEU A 143 -19.22 6.60 9.06
CA LEU A 143 -18.24 5.80 9.78
C LEU A 143 -18.06 6.23 11.25
N ASN A 144 -18.58 7.41 11.62
CA ASN A 144 -18.37 8.09 12.90
C ASN A 144 -16.88 8.36 13.18
N ILE A 145 -16.17 8.87 12.17
CA ILE A 145 -14.76 9.27 12.34
C ILE A 145 -14.67 10.42 13.33
N THR A 146 -13.76 10.28 14.29
CA THR A 146 -13.52 11.25 15.37
C THR A 146 -12.14 11.90 15.25
N HIS A 147 -11.20 11.21 14.61
CA HIS A 147 -9.82 11.66 14.45
C HIS A 147 -9.38 11.44 13.01
N ILE A 148 -8.63 12.40 12.46
CA ILE A 148 -8.01 12.29 11.13
C ILE A 148 -6.51 12.49 11.25
N LEU A 149 -5.76 11.52 10.73
CA LEU A 149 -4.34 11.66 10.43
C LEU A 149 -4.15 11.82 8.92
N ASN A 150 -3.72 13.00 8.49
CA ASN A 150 -3.40 13.28 7.09
C ASN A 150 -1.89 13.10 6.87
N ALA A 151 -1.49 12.01 6.21
CA ALA A 151 -0.10 11.70 5.89
C ALA A 151 0.39 12.37 4.59
N ALA A 152 -0.35 13.34 4.07
CA ALA A 152 -0.05 14.13 2.89
C ALA A 152 -0.52 15.58 3.10
N ASP A 153 -0.32 16.11 4.31
CA ASP A 153 -0.72 17.47 4.64
C ASP A 153 0.16 18.51 3.94
N GLY A 154 -0.29 19.76 3.95
CA GLY A 154 0.48 20.90 3.47
C GLY A 154 -0.17 21.63 2.30
N PRO A 155 0.22 22.89 2.05
CA PRO A 155 -0.41 23.77 1.07
C PRO A 155 -0.23 23.30 -0.39
N CYS A 156 0.85 22.56 -0.65
CA CYS A 156 1.15 21.97 -1.96
C CYS A 156 0.67 20.51 -2.08
N SER A 157 -0.10 20.01 -1.11
CA SER A 157 -0.64 18.65 -1.08
C SER A 157 -2.11 18.67 -0.64
N ILE A 158 -2.55 17.73 0.19
CA ILE A 158 -3.95 17.62 0.63
C ILE A 158 -4.20 18.64 1.74
N ASN A 159 -4.42 19.90 1.35
CA ASN A 159 -4.65 21.02 2.25
C ASN A 159 -6.10 21.06 2.77
N THR A 160 -6.47 20.05 3.57
CA THR A 160 -7.75 20.07 4.31
C THR A 160 -7.57 20.84 5.62
N GLY A 161 -6.64 20.40 6.46
CA GLY A 161 -6.40 20.98 7.77
C GLY A 161 -7.60 20.84 8.72
N ALA A 162 -7.41 21.19 9.99
CA ALA A 162 -8.46 21.10 11.01
C ALA A 162 -9.73 21.91 10.64
N LYS A 163 -9.56 23.06 9.96
CA LYS A 163 -10.66 23.96 9.60
C LYS A 163 -11.68 23.31 8.65
N TYR A 164 -11.24 22.39 7.78
CA TYR A 164 -12.14 21.72 6.85
C TYR A 164 -13.19 20.86 7.58
N TYR A 165 -12.83 20.33 8.75
CA TYR A 165 -13.65 19.42 9.56
C TYR A 165 -14.31 20.07 10.78
N ALA A 166 -14.33 21.42 10.86
CA ALA A 166 -14.77 22.14 12.06
C ALA A 166 -16.23 21.85 12.47
N ASP A 167 -17.09 21.54 11.52
CA ASP A 167 -18.50 21.14 11.70
C ASP A 167 -18.67 19.70 12.21
N LEU A 168 -17.64 18.87 12.13
CA LEU A 168 -17.68 17.46 12.53
C LEU A 168 -17.01 17.18 13.88
N GLN A 169 -16.42 18.20 14.52
CA GLN A 169 -15.67 18.05 15.79
C GLN A 169 -14.58 16.97 15.71
N ILE A 170 -13.91 16.87 14.57
CA ILE A 170 -12.83 15.92 14.33
C ILE A 170 -11.50 16.50 14.84
N GLU A 171 -10.76 15.72 15.62
CA GLU A 171 -9.37 16.05 15.96
C GLU A 171 -8.46 15.73 14.77
N TYR A 172 -7.58 16.67 14.41
CA TYR A 172 -6.78 16.59 13.20
C TYR A 172 -5.29 16.58 13.52
N TYR A 173 -4.57 15.66 12.90
CA TYR A 173 -3.11 15.60 12.91
C TYR A 173 -2.57 15.53 11.48
N GLY A 174 -1.78 16.53 11.11
CA GLY A 174 -1.22 16.68 9.78
C GLY A 174 0.27 16.34 9.74
N VAL A 175 0.66 15.49 8.80
CA VAL A 175 2.06 15.18 8.48
C VAL A 175 2.32 15.59 7.03
N GLU A 176 3.14 16.60 6.85
CA GLU A 176 3.60 17.06 5.53
C GLU A 176 4.68 16.10 5.01
N ALA A 177 4.23 15.04 4.33
CA ALA A 177 5.11 14.00 3.79
C ALA A 177 4.95 13.81 2.27
N PHE A 178 6.10 13.67 1.61
CA PHE A 178 6.19 13.34 0.18
C PHE A 178 6.26 11.82 0.00
N ASP A 179 5.61 11.30 -1.05
CA ASP A 179 5.65 9.87 -1.38
C ASP A 179 6.91 9.53 -2.18
N ASP A 180 8.06 9.77 -1.56
CA ASP A 180 9.37 9.61 -2.18
C ASP A 180 10.21 8.65 -1.34
N PRO A 181 10.91 7.66 -1.95
CA PRO A 181 11.80 6.74 -1.21
C PRO A 181 12.92 7.44 -0.41
N SER A 182 13.30 8.66 -0.77
CA SER A 182 14.29 9.46 -0.04
C SER A 182 13.69 10.25 1.12
N PHE A 183 12.36 10.38 1.22
CA PHE A 183 11.71 11.10 2.31
C PHE A 183 11.83 10.31 3.62
N ASN A 184 12.29 10.97 4.69
CA ASN A 184 12.38 10.35 6.00
C ASN A 184 11.05 10.44 6.75
N LEU A 185 10.17 9.46 6.54
CA LEU A 185 8.89 9.36 7.25
C LEU A 185 9.06 8.84 8.69
N SER A 186 10.17 8.16 9.00
CA SER A 186 10.40 7.52 10.29
C SER A 186 10.39 8.48 11.49
N VAL A 187 10.74 9.75 11.25
CA VAL A 187 10.69 10.80 12.29
C VAL A 187 9.29 11.01 12.84
N PHE A 188 8.25 10.66 12.07
CA PHE A 188 6.85 10.81 12.47
C PHE A 188 6.24 9.54 13.06
N PHE A 189 6.93 8.40 13.05
CA PHE A 189 6.34 7.11 13.42
C PHE A 189 5.75 7.10 14.84
N TYR A 190 6.51 7.60 15.83
CA TYR A 190 6.06 7.60 17.21
C TYR A 190 4.94 8.62 17.45
N ASP A 191 5.05 9.83 16.90
CA ASP A 191 4.02 10.85 17.09
C ASP A 191 2.70 10.45 16.40
N ALA A 192 2.77 9.92 15.19
CA ALA A 192 1.62 9.36 14.48
C ALA A 192 1.00 8.18 15.26
N ALA A 193 1.82 7.24 15.72
CA ALA A 193 1.34 6.10 16.49
C ALA A 193 0.71 6.52 17.83
N ASN A 194 1.27 7.53 18.49
CA ASN A 194 0.72 8.08 19.72
C ASN A 194 -0.61 8.81 19.48
N PHE A 195 -0.74 9.55 18.38
CA PHE A 195 -2.02 10.14 17.98
C PHE A 195 -3.09 9.07 17.76
N ILE A 196 -2.77 8.02 17.00
CA ILE A 196 -3.68 6.90 16.76
C ILE A 196 -4.04 6.20 18.09
N GLY A 197 -3.06 5.91 18.94
CA GLY A 197 -3.29 5.26 20.23
C GLY A 197 -4.16 6.09 21.19
N LYS A 198 -3.94 7.41 21.27
CA LYS A 198 -4.79 8.32 22.07
C LYS A 198 -6.23 8.32 21.58
N ALA A 199 -6.43 8.34 20.27
CA ALA A 199 -7.75 8.29 19.68
C ALA A 199 -8.46 6.98 20.03
N LEU A 200 -7.79 5.83 19.90
CA LEU A 200 -8.37 4.51 20.21
C LEU A 200 -8.68 4.31 21.70
N ASN A 201 -7.95 4.99 22.58
CA ASN A 201 -8.22 4.99 24.03
C ASN A 201 -9.38 5.90 24.42
N SER A 202 -9.86 6.75 23.50
CA SER A 202 -11.00 7.63 23.74
C SER A 202 -12.31 6.89 23.53
N SER A 203 -13.33 7.20 24.33
CA SER A 203 -14.64 6.55 24.21
C SER A 203 -15.25 6.81 22.83
N GLY A 204 -15.56 5.74 22.08
CA GLY A 204 -16.07 5.83 20.71
C GLY A 204 -15.05 6.27 19.67
N GLY A 205 -13.76 6.34 20.02
CA GLY A 205 -12.69 6.80 19.15
C GLY A 205 -12.52 5.94 17.89
N LYS A 206 -12.57 6.61 16.74
CA LYS A 206 -12.31 6.05 15.41
C LYS A 206 -11.43 6.99 14.60
N VAL A 207 -10.39 6.43 13.99
CA VAL A 207 -9.35 7.17 13.28
C VAL A 207 -9.42 6.87 11.80
N LEU A 208 -9.43 7.90 10.95
CA LEU A 208 -9.07 7.78 9.55
C LEU A 208 -7.61 8.21 9.39
N VAL A 209 -6.77 7.31 8.89
CA VAL A 209 -5.42 7.62 8.43
C VAL A 209 -5.45 7.64 6.91
N HIS A 210 -5.13 8.77 6.28
CA HIS A 210 -5.20 8.90 4.83
C HIS A 210 -3.97 9.56 4.23
N CYS A 211 -3.79 9.36 2.92
CA CYS A 211 -2.87 10.15 2.10
C CYS A 211 -3.58 10.45 0.78
N ALA A 212 -2.86 10.56 -0.34
CA ALA A 212 -3.48 10.74 -1.65
C ALA A 212 -4.27 9.51 -2.09
N MET A 213 -3.67 8.32 -2.01
CA MET A 213 -4.26 7.05 -2.47
C MET A 213 -4.60 6.06 -1.35
N GLY A 214 -4.13 6.31 -0.13
CA GLY A 214 -4.29 5.35 0.97
C GLY A 214 -3.46 4.07 0.82
N VAL A 215 -2.36 4.11 0.08
CA VAL A 215 -1.57 2.92 -0.32
C VAL A 215 -0.16 2.92 0.26
N SER A 216 0.54 4.06 0.27
CA SER A 216 1.95 4.16 0.68
C SER A 216 2.13 4.91 2.00
N ARG A 217 2.23 6.25 2.01
CA ARG A 217 2.48 7.08 3.22
C ARG A 217 1.59 6.73 4.43
N SER A 218 0.27 6.74 4.24
CA SER A 218 -0.68 6.45 5.32
C SER A 218 -0.61 5.01 5.78
N ALA A 219 -0.42 4.07 4.86
CA ALA A 219 -0.24 2.65 5.18
C ALA A 219 1.01 2.47 6.04
N THR A 220 2.13 3.13 5.71
CA THR A 220 3.36 3.10 6.50
C THR A 220 3.13 3.54 7.94
N LEU A 221 2.38 4.62 8.17
CA LEU A 221 2.10 5.11 9.53
C LEU A 221 1.18 4.15 10.32
N VAL A 222 0.21 3.52 9.66
CA VAL A 222 -0.63 2.47 10.29
C VAL A 222 0.22 1.24 10.65
N LEU A 223 1.10 0.79 9.75
CA LEU A 223 2.00 -0.32 10.00
C LEU A 223 2.93 -0.03 11.19
N ALA A 224 3.51 1.17 11.24
CA ALA A 224 4.32 1.61 12.37
C ALA A 224 3.52 1.61 13.68
N PHE A 225 2.28 2.08 13.67
CA PHE A 225 1.39 2.00 14.84
C PHE A 225 1.20 0.57 15.32
N LEU A 226 0.86 -0.37 14.43
CA LEU A 226 0.66 -1.78 14.81
C LEU A 226 1.94 -2.41 15.39
N MET A 227 3.10 -2.03 14.88
CA MET A 227 4.37 -2.51 15.42
C MET A 227 4.67 -1.94 16.82
N ILE A 228 4.42 -0.63 17.01
CA ILE A 228 4.76 0.09 18.25
C ILE A 228 3.76 -0.20 19.37
N HIS A 229 2.45 -0.09 19.11
CA HIS A 229 1.39 -0.17 20.14
C HIS A 229 0.76 -1.57 20.23
N GLU A 230 0.66 -2.30 19.13
CA GLU A 230 0.05 -3.65 19.11
C GLU A 230 1.09 -4.78 19.17
N ASN A 231 2.36 -4.43 19.40
CA ASN A 231 3.47 -5.37 19.57
C ASN A 231 3.62 -6.37 18.39
N MET A 232 3.25 -5.96 17.18
CA MET A 232 3.38 -6.77 15.97
C MET A 232 4.82 -6.74 15.43
N THR A 233 5.18 -7.80 14.69
CA THR A 233 6.31 -7.74 13.76
C THR A 233 5.89 -6.99 12.49
N LEU A 234 6.85 -6.51 11.70
CA LEU A 234 6.55 -5.91 10.40
C LEU A 234 5.75 -6.87 9.49
N VAL A 235 6.09 -8.16 9.51
CA VAL A 235 5.39 -9.18 8.70
C VAL A 235 3.93 -9.32 9.12
N ASP A 236 3.67 -9.34 10.43
CA ASP A 236 2.30 -9.47 10.95
C ASP A 236 1.48 -8.21 10.69
N ALA A 237 2.09 -7.03 10.84
CA ALA A 237 1.46 -5.76 10.49
C ALA A 237 1.09 -5.71 8.99
N LEU A 238 2.03 -6.08 8.11
CA LEU A 238 1.81 -6.13 6.66
C LEU A 238 0.66 -7.08 6.31
N LYS A 239 0.64 -8.29 6.87
CA LYS A 239 -0.45 -9.26 6.65
C LYS A 239 -1.79 -8.73 7.16
N THR A 240 -1.79 -8.11 8.34
CA THR A 240 -3.01 -7.57 8.96
C THR A 240 -3.67 -6.51 8.08
N VAL A 241 -2.89 -5.59 7.53
CA VAL A 241 -3.42 -4.49 6.71
C VAL A 241 -3.72 -4.96 5.27
N SER A 242 -2.79 -5.70 4.64
CA SER A 242 -2.89 -6.11 3.22
C SER A 242 -4.03 -7.06 2.91
N THR A 243 -4.56 -7.77 3.92
CA THR A 243 -5.74 -8.63 3.74
C THR A 243 -7.05 -7.86 3.65
N ARG A 244 -7.05 -6.57 4.04
CA ARG A 244 -8.26 -5.72 4.08
C ARG A 244 -8.21 -4.63 3.01
N ARG A 245 -7.01 -4.09 2.76
CA ARG A 245 -6.77 -3.04 1.76
C ARG A 245 -5.47 -3.28 1.02
N ASN A 246 -5.47 -3.06 -0.29
CA ASN A 246 -4.22 -3.08 -1.06
C ASN A 246 -3.31 -1.94 -0.61
N ILE A 247 -2.13 -2.30 -0.13
CA ILE A 247 -1.11 -1.36 0.33
C ILE A 247 0.21 -1.67 -0.38
N CYS A 248 0.96 -0.62 -0.65
CA CYS A 248 2.27 -0.72 -1.28
C CYS A 248 3.12 0.49 -0.84
N PRO A 249 3.62 0.48 0.41
CA PRO A 249 4.64 1.46 0.81
C PRO A 249 5.82 1.42 -0.16
N ASN A 250 6.35 2.60 -0.51
CA ASN A 250 7.53 2.67 -1.36
C ASN A 250 8.74 1.98 -0.68
N SER A 251 9.78 1.68 -1.46
CA SER A 251 10.97 0.95 -0.98
C SER A 251 11.69 1.63 0.18
N GLY A 252 11.75 2.96 0.18
CA GLY A 252 12.35 3.74 1.27
C GLY A 252 11.57 3.61 2.57
N PHE A 253 10.23 3.66 2.51
CA PHE A 253 9.36 3.48 3.66
C PHE A 253 9.38 2.04 4.19
N LEU A 254 9.44 1.04 3.30
CA LEU A 254 9.65 -0.35 3.73
C LEU A 254 11.00 -0.52 4.44
N SER A 255 12.05 0.15 3.97
CA SER A 255 13.36 0.16 4.67
C SER A 255 13.26 0.78 6.04
N GLN A 256 12.58 1.93 6.16
CA GLN A 256 12.38 2.60 7.45
C GLN A 256 11.56 1.76 8.43
N LEU A 257 10.53 1.05 7.95
CA LEU A 257 9.77 0.09 8.77
C LEU A 257 10.62 -1.11 9.16
N ARG A 258 11.50 -1.59 8.29
CA ARG A 258 12.42 -2.68 8.58
C ARG A 258 13.38 -2.29 9.70
N ASP A 259 13.92 -1.08 9.67
CA ASP A 259 14.79 -0.55 10.73
C ASP A 259 14.04 -0.42 12.07
N LEU A 260 12.77 0.03 12.03
CA LEU A 260 11.89 0.04 13.20
C LEU A 260 11.68 -1.38 13.77
N ASP A 261 11.41 -2.36 12.92
CA ASP A 261 11.18 -3.74 13.33
C ASP A 261 12.40 -4.36 14.01
N ILE A 262 13.60 -4.16 13.43
CA ILE A 262 14.87 -4.59 14.04
C ILE A 262 15.02 -3.98 15.44
N LYS A 263 14.85 -2.66 15.56
CA LYS A 263 14.94 -1.95 16.84
C LYS A 263 13.96 -2.51 17.87
N LEU A 264 12.68 -2.61 17.53
CA LEU A 264 11.64 -3.10 18.45
C LEU A 264 11.90 -4.56 18.87
N ASN A 265 12.39 -5.40 17.96
CA ASN A 265 12.72 -6.79 18.27
C ASN A 265 13.92 -6.89 19.24
N GLU A 266 14.93 -6.04 19.09
CA GLU A 266 16.01 -5.94 20.08
C GLU A 266 15.51 -5.49 21.45
N GLU A 267 14.67 -4.46 21.50
CA GLU A 267 14.07 -3.94 22.74
C GLU A 267 13.25 -5.03 23.44
N ARG A 268 12.38 -5.73 22.71
CA ARG A 268 11.59 -6.86 23.22
C ARG A 268 12.47 -7.98 23.77
N LYS A 269 13.59 -8.31 23.10
CA LYS A 269 14.56 -9.30 23.59
C LYS A 269 15.20 -8.85 24.91
N ARG A 270 15.61 -7.59 25.01
CA ARG A 270 16.20 -7.01 26.24
C ARG A 270 15.20 -7.03 27.41
N THR A 271 13.95 -6.64 27.18
CA THR A 271 12.89 -6.66 28.20
C THR A 271 12.62 -8.08 28.70
N ARG A 272 12.52 -9.07 27.80
CA ARG A 272 12.35 -10.48 28.18
C ARG A 272 13.53 -10.99 29.01
N ALA A 273 14.76 -10.72 28.59
CA ALA A 273 15.95 -11.14 29.33
C ALA A 273 16.04 -10.49 30.73
N SER A 274 15.61 -9.23 30.87
CA SER A 274 15.54 -8.56 32.17
C SER A 274 14.48 -9.18 33.09
N ALA A 275 13.32 -9.56 32.54
CA ALA A 275 12.26 -10.20 33.32
C ALA A 275 12.67 -11.59 33.83
N THR A 276 13.45 -12.36 33.07
CA THR A 276 13.92 -13.70 33.48
C THR A 276 15.03 -13.67 34.53
N LYS A 277 15.80 -12.58 34.65
CA LYS A 277 16.86 -12.42 35.66
C LYS A 277 16.36 -11.90 37.02
N GLY A 278 15.13 -11.41 37.08
CA GLY A 278 14.51 -10.88 38.31
C GLY A 278 13.62 -11.88 39.07
N LEU A 279 13.52 -13.12 38.57
CA LEU A 279 12.88 -14.28 39.20
C LEU A 279 13.96 -15.19 39.78
#